data_AF-A0A151F3P4-F1
#
_entry.id   AF-A0A151F3P4-F1
#
_cell.length_a   1.000
_cell.length_b   1.000
_cell.length_c   1.000
_cell.angle_alpha   90.00
_cell.angle_beta   90.00
_cell.angle_gamma   90.00
#
_symmetry.space_group_name_H-M   'P 1'
#
loop_
_entity.id
_entity.type
_entity.pdbx_description
1 polymer ?
#
loop_
_entity_poly.entity_id
_entity_poly.type
_entity_poly.pdbx_seq_one_letter_code
_entity_poly.pdbx_strand_id
1 'polypeptide(L)'
;MRCKSCGWEVPFGPVYTLIENTYYICNRLLNMEVYREEILHKESRIKILVDAHSKPLTRNAFKELIAQRTLIEEYIEKDPFFKTILEPQKIEKDAPEIIKEMAEGAKIAHVGLMAAVAGTIAEFMCKRLIKEGARIAIVENGGDIFGHCLKKGALLMLQQLLSATGFAPKRI
;
A
#
# COMPACT_ATOMS: atom_id res chain seq x y z
N MET A 1 -14.03 4.35 19.02
CA MET A 1 -15.03 5.07 18.19
C MET A 1 -16.15 4.10 17.83
N ARG A 2 -17.40 4.55 17.68
CA ARG A 2 -18.53 3.68 17.31
C ARG A 2 -18.87 3.89 15.83
N CYS A 3 -18.84 2.83 15.03
CA CYS A 3 -19.22 2.86 13.63
C CYS A 3 -20.71 3.18 13.51
N LYS A 4 -21.05 4.30 12.86
CA LYS A 4 -22.43 4.80 12.78
C LYS A 4 -23.34 3.95 11.88
N SER A 5 -22.79 3.15 10.98
CA SER A 5 -23.57 2.33 10.03
C SER A 5 -23.99 0.97 10.59
N CYS A 6 -23.18 0.35 11.46
CA CYS A 6 -23.45 -0.99 11.99
C CYS A 6 -23.48 -1.04 13.53
N GLY A 7 -23.34 0.10 14.21
CA GLY A 7 -23.35 0.18 15.68
C GLY A 7 -22.13 -0.43 16.36
N TRP A 8 -21.16 -0.93 15.59
CA TRP A 8 -19.97 -1.60 16.10
C TRP A 8 -19.08 -0.62 16.87
N GLU A 9 -18.82 -0.93 18.14
CA GLU A 9 -17.79 -0.24 18.90
C GLU A 9 -16.44 -0.80 18.51
N VAL A 10 -15.59 0.03 17.91
CA VAL A 10 -14.19 -0.31 17.64
C VAL A 10 -13.56 -0.55 19.02
N PRO A 11 -13.17 -1.78 19.38
CA PRO A 11 -12.83 -2.12 20.77
C PRO A 11 -11.50 -1.51 21.23
N PHE A 12 -10.77 -0.87 20.32
CA PHE A 12 -9.37 -0.48 20.52
C PHE A 12 -9.14 0.97 20.12
N GLY A 13 -8.38 1.68 20.96
CA GLY A 13 -8.03 3.10 20.79
C GLY A 13 -7.08 3.37 19.61
N PRO A 14 -6.56 4.61 19.47
CA PRO A 14 -5.84 5.13 18.29
C PRO A 14 -4.46 4.50 18.01
N VAL A 15 -4.16 3.33 18.57
CA VAL A 15 -2.78 2.79 18.66
C VAL A 15 -2.49 1.72 17.60
N TYR A 16 -3.50 1.17 16.91
CA TYR A 16 -3.31 0.10 15.93
C TYR A 16 -3.33 0.62 14.49
N THR A 17 -2.33 0.23 13.69
CA THR A 17 -2.26 0.57 12.25
C THR A 17 -3.30 -0.22 11.45
N LEU A 18 -3.54 0.19 10.19
CA LEU A 18 -4.56 -0.46 9.37
C LEU A 18 -4.33 -1.97 9.26
N ILE A 19 -3.09 -2.39 9.01
CA ILE A 19 -2.71 -3.80 8.92
C ILE A 19 -3.05 -4.56 10.21
N GLU A 20 -2.82 -3.98 11.39
CA GLU A 20 -3.13 -4.62 12.67
C GLU A 20 -4.64 -4.76 12.88
N ASN A 21 -5.41 -3.70 12.60
CA ASN A 21 -6.87 -3.75 12.68
C ASN A 21 -7.45 -4.80 11.71
N THR A 22 -6.90 -4.85 10.50
CA THR A 22 -7.33 -5.80 9.46
C THR A 22 -7.01 -7.23 9.84
N TYR A 23 -5.79 -7.47 10.35
CA TYR A 23 -5.39 -8.78 10.83
C TYR A 23 -6.33 -9.29 11.92
N TYR A 24 -6.69 -8.43 12.87
CA TYR A 24 -7.60 -8.77 13.95
C TYR A 24 -8.99 -9.12 13.41
N ILE A 25 -9.56 -8.27 12.55
CA ILE A 25 -10.90 -8.49 11.99
C ILE A 25 -10.95 -9.76 11.16
N CYS A 26 -9.95 -9.97 10.30
CA CYS A 26 -9.86 -11.18 9.47
C CYS A 26 -9.78 -12.44 10.33
N ASN A 27 -8.82 -12.53 11.26
CA ASN A 27 -8.65 -13.76 12.05
C ASN A 27 -9.75 -13.97 13.09
N ARG A 28 -10.14 -12.92 13.83
CA ARG A 28 -10.99 -13.06 15.03
C ARG A 28 -12.47 -12.93 14.75
N LEU A 29 -12.86 -12.06 13.81
CA LEU A 29 -14.28 -11.80 13.53
C LEU A 29 -14.78 -12.56 12.31
N LEU A 30 -13.93 -12.70 11.28
CA LEU A 30 -14.30 -13.32 10.02
C LEU A 30 -13.83 -14.77 9.87
N ASN A 31 -13.07 -15.29 10.84
CA ASN A 31 -12.46 -16.62 10.80
C ASN A 31 -11.67 -16.85 9.48
N MET A 32 -10.97 -15.81 9.02
CA MET A 32 -10.13 -15.82 7.84
C MET A 32 -8.67 -15.85 8.28
N GLU A 33 -7.98 -16.95 7.97
CA GLU A 33 -6.56 -17.08 8.25
C GLU A 33 -5.74 -16.14 7.36
N VAL A 34 -5.11 -15.16 8.00
CA VAL A 34 -4.22 -14.20 7.34
C VAL A 34 -2.87 -14.20 8.03
N TYR A 35 -1.83 -13.97 7.25
CA TYR A 35 -0.46 -13.77 7.69
C TYR A 35 -0.09 -12.29 7.57
N ARG A 36 0.73 -11.80 8.48
CA ARG A 36 1.31 -10.46 8.39
C ARG A 36 2.78 -10.45 8.75
N GLU A 37 3.51 -9.52 8.16
CA GLU A 37 4.89 -9.22 8.54
C GLU A 37 5.23 -7.75 8.29
N GLU A 38 6.32 -7.31 8.91
CA GLU A 38 6.90 -5.99 8.71
C GLU A 38 8.31 -6.15 8.12
N ILE A 39 8.59 -5.37 7.08
CA ILE A 39 9.84 -5.37 6.33
C ILE A 39 10.44 -3.96 6.43
N LEU A 40 11.71 -3.89 6.81
CA LEU A 40 12.49 -2.66 6.83
C LEU A 40 13.57 -2.74 5.75
N HIS A 41 13.60 -1.76 4.85
CA HIS A 41 14.64 -1.65 3.83
C HIS A 41 14.90 -0.18 3.48
N LYS A 42 16.10 0.31 3.82
CA LYS A 42 16.46 1.73 3.74
C LYS A 42 15.40 2.60 4.47
N GLU A 43 14.83 3.59 3.79
CA GLU A 43 13.78 4.46 4.32
C GLU A 43 12.36 3.85 4.21
N SER A 44 12.22 2.65 3.63
CA SER A 44 10.92 1.98 3.49
C SER A 44 10.62 1.09 4.69
N ARG A 45 9.49 1.37 5.35
CA ARG A 45 8.90 0.55 6.39
C ARG A 45 7.59 -0.01 5.88
N ILE A 46 7.65 -1.25 5.39
CA ILE A 46 6.53 -1.92 4.75
C ILE A 46 5.85 -2.86 5.74
N LYS A 47 4.53 -2.80 5.83
CA LYS A 47 3.73 -3.85 6.46
C LYS A 47 2.91 -4.57 5.39
N ILE A 48 2.99 -5.89 5.39
CA ILE A 48 2.27 -6.74 4.46
C ILE A 48 1.26 -7.58 5.24
N LEU A 49 0.04 -7.68 4.72
CA LEU A 49 -0.96 -8.66 5.14
C LEU A 49 -1.42 -9.44 3.91
N VAL A 50 -1.36 -10.75 4.01
CA VAL A 50 -1.84 -11.68 2.98
C VAL A 50 -2.69 -12.77 3.60
N ASP A 51 -3.45 -13.50 2.79
CA ASP A 51 -4.01 -14.77 3.25
C ASP A 51 -2.89 -15.75 3.66
N ALA A 52 -3.17 -16.64 4.64
CA ALA A 52 -2.12 -17.42 5.28
C ALA A 52 -1.34 -18.33 4.30
N HIS A 53 -2.01 -18.93 3.32
CA HIS A 53 -1.38 -19.74 2.28
C HIS A 53 -0.45 -18.95 1.34
N SER A 54 -0.63 -17.64 1.20
CA SER A 54 0.23 -16.76 0.40
C SER A 54 1.45 -16.23 1.15
N LYS A 55 1.66 -16.63 2.42
CA LYS A 55 2.89 -16.28 3.16
C LYS A 55 4.18 -16.49 2.35
N PRO A 56 4.38 -17.59 1.61
CA PRO A 56 5.62 -17.77 0.84
C PRO A 56 5.84 -16.76 -0.29
N LEU A 57 4.80 -16.01 -0.70
CA LEU A 57 4.86 -15.01 -1.78
C LEU A 57 5.46 -13.68 -1.30
N THR A 58 5.46 -13.40 0.00
CA THR A 58 5.96 -12.13 0.54
C THR A 58 7.45 -11.90 0.24
N ARG A 59 8.23 -12.98 0.10
CA ARG A 59 9.63 -12.92 -0.37
C ARG A 59 9.76 -12.31 -1.77
N ASN A 60 8.80 -12.53 -2.65
CA ASN A 60 8.81 -11.98 -4.01
C ASN A 60 8.34 -10.52 -3.99
N ALA A 61 7.38 -10.17 -3.12
CA ALA A 61 7.06 -8.78 -2.85
C ALA A 61 8.27 -8.01 -2.31
N PHE A 62 9.09 -8.61 -1.45
CA PHE A 62 10.33 -8.00 -0.98
C PHE A 62 11.35 -7.78 -2.11
N LYS A 63 11.51 -8.74 -3.02
CA LYS A 63 12.33 -8.54 -4.22
C LYS A 63 11.79 -7.40 -5.10
N GLU A 64 10.47 -7.28 -5.21
CA GLU A 64 9.81 -6.18 -5.92
C GLU A 64 10.16 -4.83 -5.29
N LEU A 65 10.10 -4.71 -3.95
CA LEU A 65 10.52 -3.51 -3.23
C LEU A 65 11.94 -3.08 -3.62
N ILE A 66 12.89 -4.01 -3.60
CA ILE A 66 14.29 -3.74 -3.93
C ILE A 66 14.40 -3.28 -5.39
N ALA A 67 13.80 -4.01 -6.32
CA ALA A 67 13.86 -3.69 -7.74
C ALA A 67 13.28 -2.29 -8.05
N GLN A 68 12.11 -1.97 -7.50
CA GLN A 68 11.48 -0.67 -7.73
C GLN A 68 12.25 0.48 -7.10
N ARG A 69 12.82 0.27 -5.90
CA ARG A 69 13.67 1.28 -5.28
C ARG A 69 14.94 1.53 -6.07
N THR A 70 15.60 0.49 -6.59
CA THR A 70 16.78 0.65 -7.45
C THR A 70 16.45 1.49 -8.67
N LEU A 71 15.34 1.21 -9.36
CA LEU A 71 14.91 1.99 -10.52
C LEU A 71 14.64 3.46 -10.19
N ILE A 72 14.03 3.73 -9.03
CA ILE A 72 13.79 5.09 -8.54
C ILE A 72 15.10 5.82 -8.27
N GLU A 73 16.02 5.17 -7.54
CA GLU A 73 17.32 5.73 -7.19
C GLU A 73 18.15 6.04 -8.44
N GLU A 74 18.25 5.10 -9.38
CA GLU A 74 18.96 5.28 -10.65
C GLU A 74 18.35 6.38 -11.53
N TYR A 75 17.03 6.52 -11.54
CA TYR A 75 16.36 7.58 -12.31
C TYR A 75 16.66 8.96 -11.70
N ILE A 76 16.57 9.07 -10.39
CA ILE A 76 16.84 10.32 -9.67
C ILE A 76 18.33 10.70 -9.71
N GLU A 77 19.25 9.73 -9.76
CA GLU A 77 20.68 10.03 -9.90
C GLU A 77 21.02 10.72 -11.22
N LYS A 78 20.26 10.47 -12.29
CA LYS A 78 20.45 11.11 -13.60
C LYS A 78 20.00 12.57 -13.60
N ASP A 79 18.96 12.89 -12.84
CA ASP A 79 18.51 14.27 -12.61
C ASP A 79 18.07 14.47 -11.15
N PRO A 80 18.99 14.94 -10.29
CA PRO A 80 18.70 15.17 -8.87
C PRO A 80 17.59 16.20 -8.61
N PHE A 81 17.22 17.01 -9.60
CA PHE A 81 16.15 18.01 -9.47
C PHE A 81 14.79 17.35 -9.14
N PHE A 82 14.58 16.09 -9.56
CA PHE A 82 13.39 15.33 -9.19
C PHE A 82 13.21 15.14 -7.67
N LYS A 83 14.28 15.24 -6.87
CA LYS A 83 14.17 15.11 -5.40
C LYS A 83 13.49 16.30 -4.75
N THR A 84 13.62 17.49 -5.33
CA THR A 84 13.28 18.75 -4.66
C THR A 84 12.08 19.45 -5.29
N ILE A 85 11.71 19.10 -6.52
CA ILE A 85 10.54 19.64 -7.18
C ILE A 85 9.26 19.25 -6.43
N LEU A 86 8.41 20.23 -6.16
CA LEU A 86 7.12 20.07 -5.48
C LEU A 86 5.92 20.09 -6.42
N GLU A 87 6.17 20.24 -7.72
CA GLU A 87 5.16 20.31 -8.77
C GLU A 87 5.26 19.11 -9.73
N PRO A 88 4.15 18.70 -10.38
CA PRO A 88 4.17 17.62 -11.35
C PRO A 88 5.17 17.87 -12.48
N GLN A 89 5.97 16.86 -12.82
CA GLN A 89 6.94 16.93 -13.92
C GLN A 89 6.52 16.06 -15.09
N LYS A 90 6.90 16.48 -16.31
CA LYS A 90 6.84 15.62 -17.48
C LYS A 90 7.99 14.63 -17.43
N ILE A 91 7.67 13.35 -17.53
CA ILE A 91 8.63 12.25 -17.55
C ILE A 91 8.84 11.78 -18.98
N GLU A 92 10.05 11.33 -19.30
CA GLU A 92 10.39 10.78 -20.60
C GLU A 92 9.59 9.51 -20.92
N LYS A 93 9.30 9.31 -22.21
CA LYS A 93 8.48 8.17 -22.66
C LYS A 93 9.15 6.82 -22.40
N ASP A 94 10.47 6.77 -22.31
CA ASP A 94 11.29 5.59 -22.06
C ASP A 94 11.64 5.40 -20.57
N ALA A 95 11.15 6.27 -19.68
CA ALA A 95 11.35 6.11 -18.24
C ALA A 95 10.79 4.77 -17.73
N PRO A 96 11.37 4.21 -16.64
CA PRO A 96 10.86 3.01 -16.00
C PRO A 96 9.37 3.14 -15.61
N GLU A 97 8.64 2.03 -15.60
CA GLU A 97 7.20 2.01 -15.34
C GLU A 97 6.84 2.63 -13.99
N ILE A 98 7.60 2.33 -12.92
CA ILE A 98 7.44 2.95 -11.60
C ILE A 98 7.50 4.47 -11.61
N ILE A 99 8.36 5.06 -12.44
CA ILE A 99 8.50 6.53 -12.56
C ILE A 99 7.27 7.12 -13.26
N LYS A 100 6.76 6.44 -14.28
CA LYS A 100 5.55 6.87 -14.99
C LYS A 100 4.32 6.82 -14.07
N GLU A 101 4.16 5.75 -13.31
CA GLU A 101 3.07 5.61 -12.34
C GLU A 101 3.19 6.67 -11.22
N MET A 102 4.41 6.90 -10.71
CA MET A 102 4.67 8.00 -9.76
C MET A 102 4.28 9.35 -10.32
N ALA A 103 4.61 9.63 -11.59
CA ALA A 103 4.32 10.91 -12.22
C ALA A 103 2.82 11.12 -12.46
N GLU A 104 2.09 10.07 -12.84
CA GLU A 104 0.63 10.17 -12.98
C GLU A 104 -0.04 10.41 -11.62
N GLY A 105 0.38 9.68 -10.58
CA GLY A 105 -0.10 9.91 -9.21
C GLY A 105 0.21 11.33 -8.71
N ALA A 106 1.44 11.80 -8.93
CA ALA A 106 1.88 13.15 -8.57
C ALA A 106 1.09 14.24 -9.31
N LYS A 107 0.82 14.03 -10.60
CA LYS A 107 -0.01 14.92 -11.43
C LYS A 107 -1.45 15.01 -10.93
N ILE A 108 -2.07 13.88 -10.59
CA ILE A 108 -3.44 13.83 -10.04
C ILE A 108 -3.53 14.55 -8.69
N ALA A 109 -2.49 14.44 -7.86
CA ALA A 109 -2.44 15.06 -6.54
C ALA A 109 -1.87 16.49 -6.53
N HIS A 110 -1.40 17.00 -7.68
CA HIS A 110 -0.72 18.29 -7.82
C HIS A 110 0.48 18.45 -6.88
N VAL A 111 1.31 17.40 -6.81
CA VAL A 111 2.53 17.35 -5.99
C VAL A 111 3.74 16.98 -6.84
N GLY A 112 4.93 17.06 -6.23
CA GLY A 112 6.17 16.59 -6.83
C GLY A 112 6.27 15.07 -6.91
N LEU A 113 7.16 14.59 -7.77
CA LEU A 113 7.35 13.16 -8.04
C LEU A 113 7.66 12.34 -6.77
N MET A 114 8.48 12.87 -5.87
CA MET A 114 8.87 12.18 -4.63
C MET A 114 7.71 11.91 -3.67
N ALA A 115 6.64 12.71 -3.73
CA ALA A 115 5.46 12.51 -2.88
C ALA A 115 4.68 11.24 -3.25
N ALA A 116 4.88 10.70 -4.45
CA ALA A 116 4.19 9.49 -4.92
C ALA A 116 4.96 8.18 -4.63
N VAL A 117 6.19 8.24 -4.12
CA VAL A 117 7.08 7.07 -3.97
C VAL A 117 6.44 5.98 -3.09
N ALA A 118 5.94 6.35 -1.92
CA ALA A 118 5.50 5.37 -0.93
C ALA A 118 4.27 4.58 -1.41
N GLY A 119 3.25 5.26 -1.91
CA GLY A 119 2.07 4.65 -2.51
C GLY A 119 2.37 3.82 -3.74
N THR A 120 3.23 4.29 -4.64
CA THR A 120 3.55 3.55 -5.87
C THR A 120 4.32 2.26 -5.55
N ILE A 121 5.27 2.29 -4.60
CA ILE A 121 5.95 1.07 -4.14
C ILE A 121 4.95 0.08 -3.53
N ALA A 122 4.03 0.55 -2.67
CA ALA A 122 3.01 -0.31 -2.07
C ALA A 122 2.12 -0.97 -3.13
N GLU A 123 1.76 -0.22 -4.17
CA GLU A 123 1.00 -0.73 -5.31
C GLU A 123 1.75 -1.81 -6.08
N PHE A 124 3.01 -1.60 -6.46
CA PHE A 124 3.80 -2.59 -7.20
C PHE A 124 3.99 -3.88 -6.41
N MET A 125 4.31 -3.77 -5.11
CA MET A 125 4.41 -4.93 -4.22
C MET A 125 3.08 -5.69 -4.14
N CYS A 126 1.95 -4.98 -4.04
CA CYS A 126 0.64 -5.61 -3.95
C CYS A 126 0.24 -6.27 -5.28
N LYS A 127 0.45 -5.59 -6.42
CA LYS A 127 0.27 -6.14 -7.78
C LYS A 127 1.09 -7.41 -7.99
N ARG A 128 2.33 -7.46 -7.50
CA ARG A 128 3.18 -8.68 -7.51
C ARG A 128 2.51 -9.83 -6.75
N LEU A 129 2.03 -9.59 -5.53
CA LEU A 129 1.34 -10.61 -4.72
C LEU A 129 0.07 -11.14 -5.41
N ILE A 130 -0.75 -10.23 -5.96
CA ILE A 130 -1.99 -10.59 -6.68
C ILE A 130 -1.67 -11.45 -7.91
N LYS A 131 -0.67 -11.04 -8.70
CA LYS A 131 -0.23 -11.78 -9.89
C LYS A 131 0.26 -13.20 -9.55
N GLU A 132 0.80 -13.39 -8.36
CA GLU A 132 1.26 -14.70 -7.86
C GLU A 132 0.16 -15.52 -7.16
N GLY A 133 -1.07 -15.01 -7.11
CA GLY A 133 -2.24 -15.75 -6.67
C GLY A 133 -2.75 -15.40 -5.26
N ALA A 134 -2.19 -14.36 -4.62
CA ALA A 134 -2.73 -13.89 -3.34
C ALA A 134 -4.18 -13.41 -3.51
N ARG A 135 -5.10 -13.98 -2.73
CA ARG A 135 -6.54 -13.63 -2.73
C ARG A 135 -6.81 -12.43 -1.83
N ILE A 136 -5.95 -12.23 -0.84
CA ILE A 136 -5.88 -11.08 0.04
C ILE A 136 -4.44 -10.60 0.01
N ALA A 137 -4.24 -9.34 -0.33
CA ALA A 137 -2.95 -8.68 -0.29
C ALA A 137 -3.17 -7.23 0.10
N ILE A 138 -2.54 -6.78 1.18
CA ILE A 138 -2.55 -5.39 1.61
C ILE A 138 -1.11 -5.02 1.94
N VAL A 139 -0.65 -3.94 1.36
CA VAL A 139 0.69 -3.41 1.56
C VAL A 139 0.55 -1.97 2.04
N GLU A 140 1.12 -1.69 3.21
CA GLU A 140 1.23 -0.36 3.82
C GLU A 140 2.70 0.06 3.78
N ASN A 141 3.00 1.24 3.24
CA ASN A 141 4.33 1.84 3.26
C ASN A 141 4.24 3.21 3.95
N GLY A 142 4.54 3.24 5.24
CA GLY A 142 4.28 4.42 6.07
C GLY A 142 2.78 4.74 6.13
N GLY A 143 2.36 5.85 5.50
CA GLY A 143 0.96 6.29 5.47
C GLY A 143 0.16 5.83 4.26
N ASP A 144 0.82 5.29 3.23
CA ASP A 144 0.18 4.89 1.98
C ASP A 144 -0.15 3.39 1.98
N ILE A 145 -1.33 3.05 1.46
CA ILE A 145 -1.84 1.69 1.45
C ILE A 145 -2.36 1.33 0.06
N PHE A 146 -2.01 0.13 -0.41
CA PHE A 146 -2.64 -0.51 -1.54
C PHE A 146 -3.17 -1.89 -1.14
N GLY A 147 -4.40 -2.22 -1.54
CA GLY A 147 -5.07 -3.43 -1.07
C GLY A 147 -5.96 -4.10 -2.10
N HIS A 148 -5.95 -5.43 -2.08
CA HIS A 148 -6.81 -6.31 -2.86
C HIS A 148 -7.42 -7.39 -1.96
N CYS A 149 -8.71 -7.66 -2.14
CA CYS A 149 -9.39 -8.73 -1.44
C CYS A 149 -10.55 -9.27 -2.29
N LEU A 150 -10.51 -10.56 -2.64
CA LEU A 150 -11.56 -11.20 -3.45
C LEU A 150 -12.90 -11.33 -2.70
N LYS A 151 -12.90 -11.36 -1.37
CA LYS A 151 -14.14 -11.34 -0.58
C LYS A 151 -14.63 -9.90 -0.47
N LYS A 152 -15.59 -9.52 -1.33
CA LYS A 152 -16.22 -8.18 -1.37
C LYS A 152 -16.54 -7.60 0.03
N GLY A 153 -17.03 -8.43 0.97
CA GLY A 153 -17.39 -7.99 2.32
C GLY A 153 -16.24 -7.54 3.22
N ALA A 154 -15.04 -8.11 3.09
CA ALA A 154 -13.88 -7.75 3.92
C ALA A 154 -13.26 -6.42 3.47
N LEU A 155 -13.19 -6.16 2.15
CA LEU A 155 -12.71 -4.89 1.59
C LEU A 155 -13.66 -3.73 1.94
N LEU A 156 -14.97 -3.97 1.96
CA LEU A 156 -15.98 -3.01 2.40
C LEU A 156 -15.82 -2.64 3.88
N MET A 157 -15.50 -3.60 4.76
CA MET A 157 -15.18 -3.31 6.16
C MET A 157 -13.88 -2.51 6.30
N LEU A 158 -12.84 -2.86 5.53
CA LEU A 158 -11.60 -2.08 5.43
C LEU A 158 -11.84 -0.63 5.01
N GLN A 159 -12.65 -0.41 3.96
CA GLN A 159 -13.05 0.93 3.52
C GLN A 159 -13.79 1.70 4.61
N GLN A 160 -14.72 1.06 5.32
CA GLN A 160 -15.47 1.70 6.41
C GLN A 160 -14.57 2.07 7.61
N LEU A 161 -13.58 1.23 7.94
CA LEU A 161 -12.60 1.51 9.00
C LEU A 161 -11.67 2.64 8.62
N LEU A 162 -11.18 2.67 7.37
CA LEU A 162 -10.40 3.77 6.84
C LEU A 162 -11.19 5.09 6.87
N SER A 163 -12.47 5.04 6.49
CA SER A 163 -13.37 6.19 6.56
C SER A 163 -13.57 6.69 8.01
N ALA A 164 -13.60 5.77 8.97
CA ALA A 164 -13.74 6.08 10.39
C ALA A 164 -12.45 6.65 11.03
N THR A 165 -11.29 6.41 10.41
CA THR A 165 -10.00 7.00 10.82
C THR A 165 -9.62 8.26 10.02
N GLY A 166 -10.51 8.75 9.13
CA GLY A 166 -10.27 9.95 8.32
C GLY A 166 -9.53 9.73 7.00
N PHE A 167 -9.35 8.47 6.57
CA PHE A 167 -8.72 8.10 5.31
C PHE A 167 -9.79 7.76 4.25
N ALA A 168 -9.85 8.53 3.16
CA ALA A 168 -10.78 8.28 2.05
C ALA A 168 -10.03 7.56 0.91
N PRO A 169 -10.19 6.23 0.74
CA PRO A 169 -9.59 5.55 -0.41
C PRO A 169 -10.28 5.99 -1.70
N LYS A 170 -9.50 6.43 -2.69
CA LYS A 170 -10.01 6.69 -4.04
C LYS A 170 -10.36 5.35 -4.69
N ARG A 171 -11.56 5.25 -5.26
CA ARG A 171 -11.91 4.15 -6.18
C ARG A 171 -11.12 4.35 -7.47
N ILE A 172 -10.35 3.35 -7.85
CA ILE A 172 -9.83 3.16 -9.22
C ILE A 172 -10.76 2.15 -9.89
#